data_AF-A0A3E0KQ64-F1
#
_entry.id   AF-A0A3E0KQ64-F1
#
_cell.length_a   1.000
_cell.length_b   1.000
_cell.length_c   1.000
_cell.angle_alpha   90.00
_cell.angle_beta   90.00
_cell.angle_gamma   90.00
#
_symmetry.space_group_name_H-M   'P 1'
#
loop_
_entity.id
_entity.type
_entity.pdbx_description
1 polymer ?
#
loop_
_entity_poly.entity_id
_entity_poly.type
_entity_poly.pdbx_seq_one_letter_code
_entity_poly.pdbx_strand_id
1 'polypeptide(L)' 'MDRREEIQQILQFVAEHPESYASLAVCRRALDVGLERVTGQTLSMLAQYLEDAPDDEIDAFYSIVT' A
#
# COMPACT_ATOMS: atom_id res chain seq x y z
N MET A 1 11.12 -12.82 -1.65
CA MET A 1 11.87 -11.54 -1.64
C MET A 1 12.04 -11.13 -0.18
N ASP A 2 12.75 -10.06 0.14
CA ASP A 2 12.78 -9.55 1.53
C ASP A 2 11.49 -8.76 1.76
N ARG A 3 10.69 -9.17 2.75
CA ARG A 3 9.42 -8.51 3.12
C ARG A 3 9.58 -7.00 3.28
N ARG A 4 10.72 -6.53 3.83
CA ARG A 4 10.95 -5.08 3.98
C ARG A 4 11.10 -4.38 2.64
N GLU A 5 11.74 -5.02 1.67
CA GLU A 5 11.90 -4.44 0.33
C GLU A 5 10.54 -4.33 -0.36
N GLU A 6 9.68 -5.34 -0.25
CA GLU A 6 8.32 -5.31 -0.82
C GLU A 6 7.47 -4.20 -0.21
N ILE A 7 7.47 -4.09 1.12
CA ILE A 7 6.75 -3.02 1.83
C ILE A 7 7.25 -1.65 1.38
N GLN A 8 8.57 -1.46 1.26
CA GLN A 8 9.14 -0.20 0.80
C GLN A 8 8.71 0.13 -0.64
N GLN A 9 8.67 -0.85 -1.54
CA GLN A 9 8.23 -0.63 -2.92
C GLN A 9 6.75 -0.29 -3.00
N ILE A 10 5.89 -0.97 -2.23
CA ILE A 10 4.46 -0.65 -2.14
C ILE A 10 4.28 0.79 -1.67
N LEU A 11 4.93 1.19 -0.56
CA LEU A 11 4.82 2.53 -0.02
C LEU A 11 5.37 3.59 -0.97
N GLN A 12 6.48 3.32 -1.64
CA GLN A 12 7.07 4.21 -2.63
C GLN A 12 6.11 4.41 -3.82
N PHE A 13 5.60 3.33 -4.40
CA PHE A 13 4.66 3.40 -5.51
C PHE A 13 3.42 4.21 -5.13
N VAL A 14 2.86 3.94 -3.95
CA VAL A 14 1.68 4.64 -3.44
C VAL A 14 1.95 6.14 -3.22
N ALA A 15 3.15 6.50 -2.77
CA ALA A 15 3.54 7.89 -2.58
C ALA A 15 3.80 8.63 -3.91
N GLU A 16 4.40 7.95 -4.89
CA GLU A 16 4.70 8.50 -6.22
C GLU A 16 3.44 8.61 -7.10
N HIS A 17 2.46 7.74 -6.88
CA HIS A 17 1.24 7.64 -7.69
C HIS A 17 -0.06 7.73 -6.87
N PRO A 18 -0.26 8.77 -6.05
CA PRO A 18 -1.32 8.82 -5.03
C PRO A 18 -2.76 8.82 -5.58
N GLU A 19 -2.96 9.06 -6.88
CA GLU A 19 -4.26 9.07 -7.55
C GLU A 19 -4.43 7.87 -8.49
N SER A 20 -3.43 6.98 -8.57
CA SER A 20 -3.50 5.82 -9.43
C SER A 20 -4.51 4.80 -8.91
N TYR A 21 -5.15 4.09 -9.83
CA TYR A 21 -6.09 3.03 -9.49
C TYR A 21 -5.45 1.96 -8.60
N ALA A 22 -4.19 1.59 -8.85
CA ALA A 22 -3.45 0.65 -8.04
C ALA A 22 -3.24 1.16 -6.61
N SER A 23 -2.80 2.40 -6.43
CA SER A 23 -2.62 3.00 -5.09
C SER A 23 -3.93 3.10 -4.32
N LEU A 24 -5.01 3.50 -4.99
CA LEU A 24 -6.35 3.55 -4.38
C LEU A 24 -6.85 2.15 -4.02
N ALA A 25 -6.61 1.14 -4.87
CA ALA A 25 -7.00 -0.24 -4.60
C ALA A 25 -6.25 -0.83 -3.40
N VAL A 26 -4.94 -0.58 -3.29
CA VAL A 26 -4.13 -0.97 -2.12
C VAL A 26 -4.69 -0.32 -0.86
N CYS A 27 -4.85 1.02 -0.85
CA CYS A 27 -5.38 1.72 0.32
C CYS A 27 -6.80 1.27 0.68
N ARG A 28 -7.67 1.03 -0.31
CA ARG A 28 -9.03 0.56 -0.07
C ARG A 28 -9.06 -0.84 0.53
N ARG A 29 -8.17 -1.74 0.09
CA ARG A 29 -8.10 -3.10 0.61
C ARG A 29 -7.48 -3.15 2.01
N ALA A 30 -6.44 -2.35 2.26
CA ALA A 30 -5.74 -2.34 3.56
C ALA A 30 -6.51 -1.58 4.65
N LEU A 31 -7.18 -0.48 4.29
CA LEU A 31 -7.75 0.46 5.27
C LEU A 31 -9.29 0.56 5.19
N ASP A 32 -9.93 -0.17 4.27
CA ASP A 32 -11.39 -0.14 4.01
C ASP A 32 -11.97 1.28 3.81
N VAL A 33 -11.17 2.16 3.19
CA VAL A 33 -11.55 3.55 2.91
C VAL A 33 -11.73 3.81 1.43
N GLY A 34 -12.82 4.49 1.09
CA GLY A 34 -13.01 5.09 -0.23
C GLY A 34 -12.28 6.43 -0.28
N LEU A 35 -11.14 6.45 -0.98
CA LEU A 35 -10.34 7.65 -1.15
C LEU A 35 -10.34 8.06 -2.63
N GLU A 36 -10.42 9.37 -2.88
CA GLU A 36 -10.17 9.95 -4.20
C GLU A 36 -8.66 10.10 -4.47
N ARG A 37 -7.88 10.25 -3.39
CA ARG A 37 -6.42 10.40 -3.42
C ARG A 37 -5.78 9.92 -2.12
N VAL A 38 -4.60 9.33 -2.21
CA VAL A 38 -3.76 8.99 -1.06
C VAL A 38 -3.14 10.25 -0.46
N THR A 39 -3.37 10.48 0.83
CA THR A 39 -2.78 11.59 1.60
C THR A 39 -1.61 11.11 2.45
N GLY A 40 -0.82 12.03 3.00
CA GLY A 40 0.25 11.68 3.94
C GLY A 40 -0.27 10.89 5.16
N GLN A 41 -1.46 11.22 5.68
CA GLN A 41 -2.08 10.46 6.76
C GLN A 41 -2.43 9.03 6.33
N THR A 42 -3.02 8.87 5.14
CA THR A 42 -3.33 7.55 4.57
C THR A 42 -2.06 6.72 4.40
N LEU A 43 -0.98 7.33 3.91
CA LEU A 43 0.30 6.65 3.70
C LEU A 43 0.89 6.16 5.04
N SER A 44 0.83 6.97 6.09
CA SER A 44 1.26 6.54 7.44
C SER A 44 0.42 5.40 7.99
N MET A 45 -0.91 5.42 7.78
CA MET A 45 -1.78 4.32 8.18
C MET A 45 -1.49 3.04 7.39
N LEU A 46 -1.24 3.16 6.09
CA LEU A 46 -0.86 2.04 5.24
C LEU A 46 0.48 1.44 5.68
N ALA A 47 1.47 2.27 6.00
CA ALA A 47 2.77 1.80 6.47
C ALA A 47 2.64 0.98 7.77
N GLN A 48 1.87 1.47 8.74
CA GLN A 48 1.60 0.74 9.98
C GLN A 48 0.89 -0.59 9.70
N TYR A 49 -0.11 -0.60 8.81
CA TYR A 49 -0.82 -1.81 8.44
C TYR A 49 0.12 -2.86 7.82
N LEU A 50 0.94 -2.44 6.86
CA LEU A 50 1.88 -3.34 6.18
C LEU A 50 2.94 -3.91 7.12
N GLU A 51 3.33 -3.18 8.17
CA GLU A 51 4.26 -3.72 9.18
C GLU A 51 3.67 -4.88 9.96
N ASP A 52 2.35 -4.87 10.23
CA ASP A 52 1.65 -5.89 11.01
C ASP A 52 0.97 -6.99 10.15
N ALA A 53 0.85 -6.77 8.84
CA ALA A 53 0.17 -7.68 7.91
C ALA A 53 0.98 -8.97 7.63
N PRO A 54 0.30 -10.11 7.40
CA PRO A 54 0.98 -11.36 7.03
C PRO A 54 1.61 -11.28 5.63
N ASP A 55 2.64 -12.09 5.40
CA ASP A 55 3.42 -12.07 4.15
C ASP A 55 2.54 -12.31 2.91
N ASP A 56 1.57 -13.23 2.97
CA ASP A 56 0.61 -13.50 1.88
C ASP A 56 -0.15 -12.24 1.44
N GLU A 57 -0.38 -11.32 2.38
CA GLU A 57 -1.08 -10.07 2.11
C GLU A 57 -0.15 -9.02 1.50
N ILE A 58 1.10 -8.97 1.96
CA ILE A 58 2.16 -8.15 1.35
C ILE A 58 2.38 -8.56 -0.10
N ASP A 59 2.49 -9.86 -0.38
CA ASP A 59 2.61 -10.41 -1.73
C ASP A 59 1.45 -9.97 -2.63
N ALA A 60 0.22 -10.00 -2.10
CA ALA A 60 -0.96 -9.57 -2.83
C ALA A 60 -0.93 -8.06 -3.16
N PHE A 61 -0.46 -7.22 -2.24
CA PHE A 61 -0.28 -5.78 -2.51
C PHE A 61 0.85 -5.51 -3.49
N TYR A 62 1.96 -6.23 -3.34
CA TYR A 62 3.13 -6.11 -4.21
C TYR A 62 2.77 -6.45 -5.67
N SER A 63 1.98 -7.50 -5.88
CA SER A 63 1.44 -7.87 -7.19
C SER A 63 0.49 -6.84 -7.81
N ILE A 64 -0.06 -5.89 -7.04
CA ILE A 64 -0.93 -4.82 -7.58
C ILE A 64 -0.09 -3.65 -8.12
N VAL A 65 1.07 -3.40 -7.51
CA VAL A 65 1.94 -2.26 -7.82
C VAL A 65 3.08 -2.59 -8.80
N THR A 66 3.27 -3.86 -9.12
CA THR A 66 4.28 -4.39 -10.05
C THR A 66 3.64 -4.96 -11.31
#